data_AF-A0AA43HE01-F1
#
_entry.id   AF-A0AA43HE01-F1
#
_cell.length_a   1.000
_cell.length_b   1.000
_cell.length_c   1.000
_cell.angle_alpha   90.00
_cell.angle_beta   90.00
_cell.angle_gamma   90.00
#
_symmetry.space_group_name_H-M   'P 1'
#
loop_
_entity.id
_entity.type
_entity.pdbx_description
1 polymer ?
#
loop_
_entity_poly.entity_id
_entity_poly.type
_entity_poly.pdbx_seq_one_letter_code
_entity_poly.pdbx_strand_id
1 'polypeptide(L)'
;MFLGSGFFMLFLKVRISCYGMLREYTLLIIPCFSCISCGNWKGYTAAISFRATEALLNYMEAQYLLSKNVSSGKILEYWRAIREAAGFAGNAVDPLVTIAATDMTKETLDWGAYSGGQLLSDPALFNIRRERRCELMGEGRRWMDLTRWRSLDQLKTSPYHVEGIHLWGTPFEEHYQFTANQYNGSNSAVVSSPQLSEYIRPHEVNMTSGNLVRDGYTWTMAHYLQPLPIKQFLLTSSDHESVELSPLYQNPYWPTEANLPAEK
;
A
#
# COMPACT_ATOMS: atom_id res chain seq x y z
N MET A 1 -28.24 17.09 2.57
CA MET A 1 -28.13 15.65 2.83
C MET A 1 -27.41 15.01 1.65
N PHE A 2 -26.07 15.04 1.67
CA PHE A 2 -25.16 14.29 0.82
C PHE A 2 -23.92 14.08 1.69
N LEU A 3 -23.82 12.91 2.32
CA LEU A 3 -22.67 12.49 3.10
C LEU A 3 -21.66 11.89 2.13
N GLY A 4 -20.84 12.74 1.52
CA GLY A 4 -19.61 12.31 0.86
C GLY A 4 -18.52 12.18 1.90
N SER A 5 -18.01 10.97 2.11
CA SER A 5 -16.81 10.67 2.88
C SER A 5 -15.59 11.30 2.21
N GLY A 6 -15.43 12.61 2.37
CA GLY A 6 -14.28 13.39 1.95
C GLY A 6 -13.22 13.38 3.04
N PHE A 7 -12.17 12.59 2.81
CA PHE A 7 -10.92 12.62 3.57
C PHE A 7 -10.32 14.03 3.51
N PHE A 8 -10.26 14.75 4.65
CA PHE A 8 -9.64 16.07 4.72
C PHE A 8 -8.14 15.91 4.95
N MET A 9 -7.39 15.75 3.85
CA MET A 9 -5.92 15.83 3.85
C MET A 9 -5.53 17.29 3.65
N LEU A 10 -4.78 17.88 4.58
CA LEU A 10 -4.26 19.23 4.45
C LEU A 10 -3.16 19.24 3.37
N PHE A 11 -3.56 19.38 2.10
CA PHE A 11 -2.63 19.63 1.00
C PHE A 11 -2.14 21.08 1.10
N LEU A 12 -0.90 21.28 1.56
CA LEU A 12 -0.25 22.58 1.43
C LEU A 12 0.02 22.82 -0.07
N LYS A 13 -0.76 23.71 -0.69
CA LYS A 13 -0.58 24.13 -2.08
C LYS A 13 0.65 25.03 -2.19
N VAL A 14 1.84 24.44 -2.34
CA VAL A 14 3.02 25.20 -2.76
C VAL A 14 3.02 25.29 -4.28
N ARG A 15 2.91 26.52 -4.80
CA ARG A 15 2.97 26.83 -6.24
C ARG A 15 4.41 26.64 -6.71
N ILE A 16 4.79 25.42 -7.12
CA ILE A 16 6.02 25.21 -7.87
C ILE A 16 5.64 25.29 -9.35
N SER A 17 6.08 26.35 -10.02
CA SER A 17 5.97 26.47 -11.47
C SER A 17 7.00 25.53 -12.11
N CYS A 18 6.59 24.29 -12.37
CA CYS A 18 7.31 23.38 -13.25
C CYS A 18 6.33 22.90 -14.32
N TYR A 19 6.69 23.16 -15.58
CA TYR A 19 6.07 22.57 -16.75
C TYR A 19 6.22 21.04 -16.68
N GLY A 20 5.13 20.33 -16.42
CA GLY A 20 5.09 18.86 -16.36
C GLY A 20 3.88 18.39 -15.57
N MET A 21 2.89 17.84 -16.27
CA MET A 21 1.69 17.28 -15.65
C MET A 21 2.06 16.00 -14.88
N LEU A 22 2.28 16.11 -13.58
CA LEU A 22 2.47 14.96 -12.69
C LEU A 22 1.15 14.17 -12.64
N ARG A 23 1.21 12.89 -13.04
CA ARG A 23 0.06 11.97 -13.05
C ARG A 23 -0.25 11.37 -11.67
N GLU A 24 0.45 11.84 -10.64
CA GLU A 24 0.44 11.32 -9.26
C GLU A 24 0.51 12.47 -8.25
N TYR A 25 0.00 12.24 -7.04
CA TYR A 25 0.20 13.16 -5.93
C TYR A 25 1.64 13.11 -5.44
N THR A 26 2.29 14.26 -5.30
CA THR A 26 3.61 14.33 -4.67
C THR A 26 3.49 14.24 -3.16
N LEU A 27 4.11 13.22 -2.56
CA LEU A 27 4.21 13.09 -1.11
C LEU A 27 5.35 13.97 -0.58
N LEU A 28 5.00 14.94 0.27
CA LEU A 28 5.95 15.78 1.00
C LEU A 28 5.87 15.47 2.49
N ILE A 29 6.51 14.37 2.91
CA ILE A 29 6.44 13.87 4.30
C ILE A 29 7.72 14.21 5.10
N ILE A 30 8.89 14.13 4.48
CA ILE A 30 10.18 14.39 5.14
C ILE A 30 10.95 15.51 4.40
N PRO A 31 10.48 16.76 4.48
CA PRO A 31 11.15 17.89 3.85
C PRO A 31 12.39 18.35 4.63
N CYS A 32 13.36 18.93 3.93
CA CYS A 32 14.49 19.64 4.52
C CYS A 32 14.24 21.15 4.41
N PHE A 33 13.82 21.79 5.50
CA PHE A 33 13.49 23.23 5.52
C PHE A 33 14.54 24.12 6.19
N SER A 34 15.62 23.56 6.72
CA SER A 34 16.70 24.36 7.31
C SER A 34 17.46 25.12 6.23
N CYS A 35 17.41 26.46 6.28
CA CYS A 35 18.15 27.35 5.40
C CYS A 35 19.68 27.19 5.51
N ILE A 36 20.18 26.71 6.66
CA ILE A 36 21.62 26.44 6.88
C ILE A 36 22.05 25.14 6.17
N SER A 37 21.11 24.25 5.87
CA SER A 37 21.35 22.92 5.31
C SER A 37 20.79 22.77 3.88
N CYS A 38 20.49 23.87 3.17
CA CYS A 38 19.99 23.81 1.80
C CYS A 38 21.15 23.59 0.80
N GLY A 39 21.36 22.34 0.38
CA GLY A 39 22.21 22.00 -0.76
C GLY A 39 21.35 21.43 -1.88
N ASN A 40 21.61 21.81 -3.13
CA ASN A 40 20.92 21.21 -4.27
C ASN A 40 21.17 19.68 -4.27
N TRP A 41 20.12 18.87 -4.39
CA TRP A 41 20.15 17.41 -4.27
C TRP A 41 20.64 16.84 -2.93
N LYS A 42 20.68 17.64 -1.86
CA LYS A 42 21.07 17.18 -0.51
C LYS A 42 19.91 17.26 0.46
N GLY A 43 19.74 16.20 1.25
CA GLY A 43 18.86 16.16 2.42
C GLY A 43 19.69 15.85 3.66
N TYR A 44 19.55 16.66 4.72
CA TYR A 44 20.26 16.46 5.99
C TYR A 44 19.31 16.03 7.11
N THR A 45 18.05 15.75 6.79
CA THR A 45 17.06 15.23 7.74
C THR A 45 17.44 13.79 8.11
N ALA A 46 17.52 13.52 9.42
CA ALA A 46 17.82 12.19 9.91
C ALA A 46 16.71 11.20 9.51
N ALA A 47 17.10 9.97 9.13
CA ALA A 47 16.16 8.89 8.93
C ALA A 47 15.77 8.29 10.29
N ILE A 48 14.51 8.44 10.68
CA ILE A 48 13.99 7.92 11.96
C ILE A 48 13.81 6.40 11.82
N SER A 49 14.58 5.61 12.59
CA SER A 49 14.43 4.15 12.60
C SER A 49 13.37 3.65 13.56
N PHE A 50 13.13 4.36 14.67
CA PHE A 50 12.13 4.03 15.68
C PHE A 50 11.54 5.30 16.28
N ARG A 51 10.22 5.30 16.48
CA ARG A 51 9.48 6.42 17.07
C ARG A 51 8.50 5.93 18.11
N ALA A 52 8.27 6.74 19.15
CA ALA A 52 7.34 6.40 20.23
C ALA A 52 5.93 6.06 19.71
N THR A 53 5.45 6.76 18.68
CA THR A 53 4.15 6.51 18.05
C THR A 53 4.00 5.10 17.50
N GLU A 54 5.07 4.52 16.93
CA GLU A 54 5.05 3.13 16.45
C GLU A 54 4.81 2.15 17.61
N ALA A 55 5.44 2.38 18.76
CA ALA A 55 5.25 1.55 19.95
C ALA A 55 3.81 1.64 20.50
N LEU A 56 3.22 2.84 20.50
CA LEU A 56 1.82 3.03 20.87
C LEU A 56 0.88 2.27 19.93
N LEU A 57 1.08 2.40 18.62
CA LEU A 57 0.32 1.66 17.61
C LEU A 57 0.45 0.14 17.74
N ASN A 58 1.67 -0.35 18.03
CA ASN A 58 1.92 -1.78 18.28
C ASN A 58 1.13 -2.26 19.51
N TYR A 59 1.17 -1.50 20.61
CA TYR A 59 0.39 -1.82 21.81
C TYR A 59 -1.11 -1.84 21.52
N MET A 60 -1.64 -0.83 20.81
CA MET A 60 -3.06 -0.74 20.51
C MET A 60 -3.54 -1.97 19.73
N GLU A 61 -2.81 -2.35 18.68
CA GLU A 61 -3.17 -3.53 17.90
C GLU A 61 -3.08 -4.82 18.72
N ALA A 62 -1.99 -5.02 19.48
CA ALA A 62 -1.82 -6.22 20.29
C ALA A 62 -2.89 -6.35 21.39
N GLN A 63 -3.17 -5.28 22.12
CA GLN A 63 -4.19 -5.26 23.17
C GLN A 63 -5.58 -5.48 22.58
N TYR A 64 -5.87 -4.92 21.40
CA TYR A 64 -7.13 -5.14 20.71
C TYR A 64 -7.27 -6.58 20.21
N LEU A 65 -6.21 -7.17 19.65
CA LEU A 65 -6.24 -8.56 19.21
C LEU A 65 -6.48 -9.54 20.37
N LEU A 66 -5.94 -9.25 21.56
CA LEU A 66 -6.14 -10.04 22.77
C LEU A 66 -7.57 -9.89 23.34
N SER A 67 -8.06 -8.66 23.47
CA SER A 67 -9.29 -8.36 24.21
C SER A 67 -10.55 -8.25 23.35
N LYS A 68 -10.40 -7.96 22.06
CA LYS A 68 -11.48 -7.61 21.11
C LYS A 68 -12.39 -6.47 21.59
N ASN A 69 -11.87 -5.61 22.46
CA ASN A 69 -12.61 -4.50 23.04
C ASN A 69 -11.73 -3.24 23.02
N VAL A 70 -12.21 -2.21 22.32
CA VAL A 70 -11.50 -0.93 22.12
C VAL A 70 -11.29 -0.16 23.42
N SER A 71 -12.14 -0.36 24.42
CA SER A 71 -12.02 0.27 25.74
C SER A 71 -11.02 -0.44 26.66
N SER A 72 -10.38 -1.52 26.20
CA SER A 72 -9.43 -2.28 27.02
C SER A 72 -8.08 -1.59 27.12
N GLY A 73 -7.50 -1.63 28.33
CA GLY A 73 -6.17 -1.06 28.59
C GLY A 73 -6.13 0.42 28.23
N LYS A 74 -5.12 0.80 27.44
CA LYS A 74 -4.86 2.20 27.04
C LYS A 74 -5.13 2.50 25.57
N ILE A 75 -5.91 1.67 24.88
CA ILE A 75 -6.14 1.81 23.44
C ILE A 75 -6.71 3.20 23.10
N LEU A 76 -7.84 3.59 23.70
CA LEU A 76 -8.47 4.89 23.42
C LEU A 76 -7.60 6.08 23.81
N GLU A 77 -6.86 5.98 24.93
CA GLU A 77 -5.94 7.02 25.38
C GLU A 77 -4.84 7.27 24.35
N TYR A 78 -4.16 6.20 23.91
CA TYR A 78 -3.08 6.31 22.93
C TYR A 78 -3.58 6.72 21.56
N TRP A 79 -4.74 6.25 21.14
CA TRP A 79 -5.31 6.63 19.85
C TRP A 79 -5.61 8.13 19.79
N ARG A 80 -6.25 8.67 20.84
CA ARG A 80 -6.52 10.11 20.95
C ARG A 80 -5.23 10.92 20.97
N ALA A 81 -4.24 10.51 21.75
CA ALA A 81 -2.94 11.18 21.82
C ALA A 81 -2.23 11.25 20.46
N ILE A 82 -2.28 10.18 19.65
CA ILE A 82 -1.71 10.16 18.30
C ILE A 82 -2.44 11.14 17.39
N ARG A 83 -3.78 11.16 17.43
CA ARG A 83 -4.59 12.07 16.61
C ARG A 83 -4.40 13.54 17.01
N GLU A 84 -4.35 13.84 18.30
CA GLU A 84 -4.05 15.18 18.81
C GLU A 84 -2.66 15.65 18.34
N ALA A 85 -1.65 14.78 18.42
CA ALA A 85 -0.31 15.07 17.91
C ALA A 85 -0.29 15.30 16.38
N ALA A 86 -1.15 14.62 15.63
CA ALA A 86 -1.35 14.83 14.20
C ALA A 86 -2.22 16.07 13.87
N GLY A 87 -2.68 16.83 14.87
CA GLY A 87 -3.43 18.07 14.71
C GLY A 87 -4.95 17.90 14.56
N PHE A 88 -5.50 16.73 14.89
CA PHE A 88 -6.95 16.53 14.92
C PHE A 88 -7.56 17.32 16.08
N ALA A 89 -8.75 17.88 15.87
CA ALA A 89 -9.47 18.65 16.87
C ALA A 89 -10.96 18.27 16.92
N GLY A 90 -11.60 18.52 18.07
CA GLY A 90 -13.01 18.23 18.30
C GLY A 90 -13.34 16.75 18.15
N ASN A 91 -14.47 16.44 17.51
CA ASN A 91 -14.96 15.06 17.38
C ASN A 91 -14.02 14.14 16.59
N ALA A 92 -13.12 14.69 15.76
CA ALA A 92 -12.20 13.90 14.95
C ALA A 92 -11.11 13.21 15.80
N VAL A 93 -10.86 13.69 17.02
CA VAL A 93 -9.93 13.07 17.97
C VAL A 93 -10.45 11.70 18.45
N ASP A 94 -11.76 11.52 18.54
CA ASP A 94 -12.33 10.26 19.03
C ASP A 94 -12.35 9.19 17.91
N PRO A 95 -11.64 8.05 18.07
CA PRO A 95 -11.65 6.96 17.10
C PRO A 95 -13.02 6.30 16.91
N LEU A 96 -13.92 6.38 17.87
CA LEU A 96 -15.26 5.80 17.75
C LEU A 96 -16.07 6.45 16.62
N VAL A 97 -15.83 7.72 16.33
CA VAL A 97 -16.49 8.43 15.22
C VAL A 97 -16.13 7.80 13.87
N THR A 98 -14.85 7.51 13.66
CA THR A 98 -14.38 6.85 12.43
C THR A 98 -14.82 5.40 12.36
N ILE A 99 -14.82 4.69 13.49
CA ILE A 99 -15.26 3.29 13.55
C ILE A 99 -16.74 3.19 13.19
N ALA A 100 -17.59 4.06 13.75
CA ALA A 100 -19.03 4.08 13.47
C ALA A 100 -19.34 4.45 12.01
N ALA A 101 -18.51 5.28 11.37
CA ALA A 101 -18.66 5.67 9.97
C ALA A 101 -18.07 4.66 8.97
N THR A 102 -17.35 3.64 9.45
CA THR A 102 -16.65 2.69 8.59
C THR A 102 -17.60 1.61 8.08
N ASP A 103 -17.66 1.49 6.76
CA ASP A 103 -18.37 0.43 6.06
C ASP A 103 -17.36 -0.46 5.35
N MET A 104 -17.09 -1.65 5.90
CA MET A 104 -16.06 -2.56 5.37
C MET A 104 -16.30 -2.95 3.91
N THR A 105 -17.55 -2.91 3.42
CA THR A 105 -17.86 -3.24 2.02
C THR A 105 -17.26 -2.24 1.02
N LYS A 106 -16.93 -1.04 1.49
CA LYS A 106 -16.31 0.04 0.69
C LYS A 106 -14.79 0.12 0.86
N GLU A 107 -14.23 -0.63 1.80
CA GLU A 107 -12.81 -0.56 2.18
C GLU A 107 -11.94 -1.60 1.46
N THR A 108 -12.45 -2.17 0.38
CA THR A 108 -11.83 -3.27 -0.40
C THR A 108 -10.57 -2.87 -1.16
N LEU A 109 -10.37 -1.56 -1.41
CA LEU A 109 -9.16 -1.07 -2.07
C LEU A 109 -7.94 -1.01 -1.13
N ASP A 110 -8.16 -1.00 0.19
CA ASP A 110 -7.07 -1.03 1.16
C ASP A 110 -6.63 -2.47 1.41
N TRP A 111 -5.41 -2.82 1.02
CA TRP A 111 -4.85 -4.14 1.33
C TRP A 111 -4.80 -4.44 2.84
N GLY A 112 -4.79 -3.43 3.72
CA GLY A 112 -4.87 -3.60 5.17
C GLY A 112 -6.24 -4.11 5.67
N ALA A 113 -7.28 -4.03 4.85
CA ALA A 113 -8.62 -4.54 5.13
C ALA A 113 -8.75 -6.06 4.99
N TYR A 114 -7.70 -6.75 4.53
CA TYR A 114 -7.70 -8.19 4.34
C TYR A 114 -6.83 -8.91 5.36
N SER A 115 -7.20 -10.13 5.69
CA SER A 115 -6.33 -11.05 6.42
C SER A 115 -6.59 -12.47 5.94
N GLY A 116 -5.55 -13.15 5.48
CA GLY A 116 -5.65 -14.49 4.95
C GLY A 116 -6.57 -14.65 3.76
N GLY A 117 -6.71 -13.59 2.94
CA GLY A 117 -7.54 -13.56 1.74
C GLY A 117 -9.01 -13.21 2.00
N GLN A 118 -9.38 -12.98 3.26
CA GLN A 118 -10.74 -12.59 3.64
C GLN A 118 -10.76 -11.11 4.02
N LEU A 119 -11.82 -10.42 3.61
CA LEU A 119 -12.11 -9.06 4.07
C LEU A 119 -12.45 -9.11 5.57
N LEU A 120 -11.90 -8.17 6.34
CA LEU A 120 -12.22 -8.04 7.75
C LEU A 120 -13.71 -7.71 7.94
N SER A 121 -14.36 -8.37 8.88
CA SER A 121 -15.71 -8.01 9.33
C SER A 121 -15.70 -6.95 10.44
N ASP A 122 -14.55 -6.74 11.07
CA ASP A 122 -14.38 -5.89 12.25
C ASP A 122 -13.87 -4.50 11.86
N PRO A 123 -14.72 -3.45 11.92
CA PRO A 123 -14.32 -2.10 11.57
C PRO A 123 -13.31 -1.50 12.55
N ALA A 124 -13.30 -1.92 13.83
CA ALA A 124 -12.37 -1.37 14.80
C ALA A 124 -10.94 -1.84 14.52
N LEU A 125 -10.74 -3.14 14.24
CA LEU A 125 -9.44 -3.65 13.82
C LEU A 125 -8.95 -2.99 12.54
N PHE A 126 -9.82 -2.83 11.54
CA PHE A 126 -9.46 -2.15 10.30
C PHE A 126 -9.01 -0.70 10.56
N ASN A 127 -9.72 0.05 11.40
CA ASN A 127 -9.33 1.42 11.73
C ASN A 127 -7.97 1.47 12.44
N ILE A 128 -7.65 0.53 13.33
CA ILE A 128 -6.30 0.45 13.94
C ILE A 128 -5.23 0.28 12.84
N ARG A 129 -5.47 -0.61 11.87
CA ARG A 129 -4.55 -0.83 10.74
C ARG A 129 -4.44 0.38 9.83
N ARG A 130 -5.54 1.11 9.62
CA ARG A 130 -5.59 2.36 8.85
C ARG A 130 -4.75 3.44 9.52
N GLU A 131 -4.84 3.61 10.83
CA GLU A 131 -4.02 4.57 11.57
C GLU A 131 -2.54 4.30 11.39
N ARG A 132 -2.12 3.03 11.52
CA ARG A 132 -0.74 2.63 11.26
C ARG A 132 -0.27 3.04 9.88
N ARG A 133 -1.11 2.82 8.86
CA ARG A 133 -0.81 3.18 7.46
C ARG A 133 -0.64 4.68 7.29
N CYS A 134 -1.54 5.47 7.86
CA CYS A 134 -1.52 6.93 7.72
C CYS A 134 -0.35 7.55 8.50
N GLU A 135 -0.11 7.07 9.71
CA GLU A 135 0.90 7.63 10.62
C GLU A 135 2.35 7.27 10.22
N LEU A 136 2.56 6.10 9.62
CA LEU A 136 3.88 5.58 9.25
C LEU A 136 4.14 5.62 7.74
N MET A 137 3.40 6.47 7.01
CA MET A 137 3.54 6.63 5.57
C MET A 137 4.94 7.17 5.22
N GLY A 138 5.65 6.50 4.32
CA GLY A 138 7.00 6.88 3.93
C GLY A 138 8.12 6.39 4.88
N GLU A 139 7.77 5.68 5.96
CA GLU A 139 8.75 5.14 6.94
C GLU A 139 9.09 3.65 6.70
N GLY A 140 8.69 3.06 5.57
CA GLY A 140 9.06 1.68 5.20
C GLY A 140 8.37 0.55 5.98
N ARG A 141 7.36 0.87 6.81
CA ARG A 141 6.67 -0.13 7.66
C ARG A 141 5.56 -0.91 6.98
N ARG A 142 4.99 -0.38 5.89
CA ARG A 142 3.79 -0.93 5.26
C ARG A 142 3.97 -2.37 4.78
N TRP A 143 5.13 -2.71 4.21
CA TRP A 143 5.40 -4.07 3.74
C TRP A 143 5.37 -5.09 4.87
N MET A 144 5.99 -4.75 6.01
CA MET A 144 6.04 -5.61 7.19
C MET A 144 4.63 -5.90 7.73
N ASP A 145 3.77 -4.87 7.77
CA ASP A 145 2.39 -5.00 8.23
C ASP A 145 1.56 -5.91 7.30
N LEU A 146 1.65 -5.73 5.98
CA LEU A 146 0.93 -6.55 5.01
C LEU A 146 1.32 -8.04 5.07
N THR A 147 2.63 -8.32 5.20
CA THR A 147 3.14 -9.69 5.37
C THR A 147 2.64 -10.31 6.67
N ARG A 148 2.72 -9.59 7.80
CA ARG A 148 2.25 -10.09 9.10
C ARG A 148 0.75 -10.39 9.10
N TRP A 149 -0.04 -9.58 8.41
CA TRP A 149 -1.49 -9.79 8.30
C TRP A 149 -1.90 -10.82 7.25
N ARG A 150 -0.95 -11.28 6.42
CA ARG A 150 -1.19 -12.16 5.27
C ARG A 150 -2.29 -11.59 4.36
N SER A 151 -2.18 -10.31 4.05
CA SER A 151 -3.29 -9.54 3.46
C SER A 151 -3.32 -9.55 1.93
N LEU A 152 -2.27 -10.05 1.27
CA LEU A 152 -2.13 -10.08 -0.18
C LEU A 152 -2.74 -11.34 -0.82
N ASP A 153 -3.18 -12.32 -0.01
CA ASP A 153 -3.75 -13.58 -0.52
C ASP A 153 -4.94 -13.39 -1.46
N GLN A 154 -5.72 -12.32 -1.26
CA GLN A 154 -6.88 -12.01 -2.09
C GLN A 154 -6.48 -11.71 -3.55
N LEU A 155 -5.26 -11.21 -3.76
CA LEU A 155 -4.72 -10.87 -5.08
C LEU A 155 -4.42 -12.09 -5.97
N LYS A 156 -4.51 -13.30 -5.42
CA LYS A 156 -4.47 -14.55 -6.20
C LYS A 156 -5.72 -14.75 -7.04
N THR A 157 -6.87 -14.33 -6.51
CA THR A 157 -8.18 -14.50 -7.15
C THR A 157 -8.70 -13.21 -7.76
N SER A 158 -8.32 -12.07 -7.19
CA SER A 158 -8.78 -10.75 -7.61
C SER A 158 -7.56 -9.85 -7.89
N PRO A 159 -7.08 -9.80 -9.15
CA PRO A 159 -5.92 -8.99 -9.50
C PRO A 159 -6.08 -7.52 -9.11
N TYR A 160 -4.98 -6.89 -8.72
CA TYR A 160 -4.97 -5.47 -8.41
C TYR A 160 -4.76 -4.65 -9.69
N HIS A 161 -5.70 -3.76 -9.97
CA HIS A 161 -5.64 -2.82 -11.07
C HIS A 161 -5.22 -1.45 -10.54
N VAL A 162 -4.10 -0.92 -11.03
CA VAL A 162 -3.61 0.40 -10.60
C VAL A 162 -4.43 1.47 -11.30
N GLU A 163 -5.11 2.28 -10.51
CA GLU A 163 -5.94 3.39 -10.97
C GLU A 163 -5.28 4.73 -10.63
N GLY A 164 -5.33 5.65 -11.58
CA GLY A 164 -4.78 6.99 -11.49
C GLY A 164 -5.86 8.04 -11.29
N ILE A 165 -5.88 9.07 -12.14
CA ILE A 165 -6.88 10.13 -12.07
C ILE A 165 -8.25 9.66 -12.56
N HIS A 166 -9.31 10.20 -11.96
CA HIS A 166 -10.66 10.10 -12.48
C HIS A 166 -10.75 10.95 -13.75
N LEU A 167 -10.83 10.32 -14.92
CA LEU A 167 -10.81 11.00 -16.21
C LEU A 167 -12.17 10.91 -16.89
N TRP A 168 -12.67 9.69 -17.08
CA TRP A 168 -13.87 9.42 -17.86
C TRP A 168 -15.11 9.87 -17.11
N GLY A 169 -16.09 10.46 -17.81
CA GLY A 169 -17.31 10.97 -17.18
C GLY A 169 -17.10 12.24 -16.34
N THR A 170 -15.92 12.88 -16.46
CA THR A 170 -15.64 14.18 -15.84
C THR A 170 -15.53 15.28 -16.90
N PRO A 171 -15.72 16.57 -16.54
CA PRO A 171 -15.47 17.69 -17.46
C PRO A 171 -14.03 17.73 -18.00
N PHE A 172 -13.10 17.01 -17.37
CA PHE A 172 -11.71 16.95 -17.77
C PHE A 172 -11.51 16.17 -19.08
N GLU A 173 -12.43 15.25 -19.40
CA GLU A 173 -12.42 14.48 -20.65
C GLU A 173 -12.47 15.37 -21.90
N GLU A 174 -13.31 16.43 -21.86
CA GLU A 174 -13.50 17.36 -22.97
C GLU A 174 -12.21 18.13 -23.33
N HIS A 175 -11.31 18.33 -22.37
CA HIS A 175 -10.04 19.01 -22.61
C HIS A 175 -9.05 18.20 -23.45
N TYR A 176 -9.17 16.86 -23.47
CA TYR A 176 -8.25 15.99 -24.21
C TYR A 176 -8.77 15.57 -25.58
N GLN A 177 -10.09 15.59 -25.79
CA GLN A 177 -10.72 15.24 -27.08
C GLN A 177 -10.26 13.88 -27.61
N PHE A 178 -10.16 12.87 -26.74
CA PHE A 178 -9.72 11.53 -27.13
C PHE A 178 -10.68 10.90 -28.16
N THR A 179 -10.10 10.29 -29.19
CA THR A 179 -10.81 9.52 -30.21
C THR A 179 -10.79 8.04 -29.88
N ALA A 180 -11.71 7.25 -30.44
CA ALA A 180 -11.79 5.81 -30.18
C ALA A 180 -10.47 5.05 -30.43
N ASN A 181 -9.65 5.49 -31.39
CA ASN A 181 -8.34 4.90 -31.68
C ASN A 181 -7.31 5.10 -30.56
N GLN A 182 -7.52 6.10 -29.71
CA GLN A 182 -6.59 6.47 -28.63
C GLN A 182 -6.83 5.68 -27.34
N TYR A 183 -7.96 4.99 -27.22
CA TYR A 183 -8.32 4.15 -26.06
C TYR A 183 -8.76 2.73 -26.42
N ASN A 184 -8.43 2.26 -27.63
CA ASN A 184 -8.82 0.94 -28.13
C ASN A 184 -7.97 -0.24 -27.59
N GLY A 185 -7.02 0.01 -26.67
CA GLY A 185 -6.15 -1.04 -26.12
C GLY A 185 -5.05 -1.53 -27.07
N SER A 186 -4.83 -0.87 -28.21
CA SER A 186 -3.74 -1.22 -29.15
C SER A 186 -2.38 -0.73 -28.65
N ASN A 187 -1.30 -1.14 -29.34
CA ASN A 187 0.05 -0.62 -29.08
C ASN A 187 0.19 0.90 -29.28
N SER A 188 -0.75 1.53 -29.99
CA SER A 188 -0.80 2.98 -30.21
C SER A 188 -1.77 3.72 -29.29
N ALA A 189 -2.45 3.00 -28.39
CA ALA A 189 -3.33 3.64 -27.41
C ALA A 189 -2.51 4.54 -26.48
N VAL A 190 -3.10 5.67 -26.08
CA VAL A 190 -2.46 6.68 -25.22
C VAL A 190 -3.13 6.78 -23.84
N VAL A 191 -4.33 6.21 -23.71
CA VAL A 191 -5.12 6.20 -22.48
C VAL A 191 -5.91 4.89 -22.39
N SER A 192 -6.21 4.44 -21.17
CA SER A 192 -7.00 3.22 -20.94
C SER A 192 -8.46 3.44 -21.31
N SER A 193 -9.09 2.38 -21.82
CA SER A 193 -10.50 2.39 -22.21
C SER A 193 -11.45 2.78 -21.04
N PRO A 194 -12.49 3.61 -21.29
CA PRO A 194 -13.54 3.91 -20.30
C PRO A 194 -14.37 2.68 -19.91
N GLN A 195 -14.32 1.60 -20.71
CA GLN A 195 -15.01 0.34 -20.40
C GLN A 195 -14.30 -0.46 -19.29
N LEU A 196 -13.02 -0.18 -19.02
CA LEU A 196 -12.26 -0.85 -17.96
C LEU A 196 -12.53 -0.21 -16.59
N SER A 197 -12.53 1.14 -16.53
CA SER A 197 -12.77 1.93 -15.32
C SER A 197 -13.02 3.39 -15.71
N GLU A 198 -13.70 4.14 -14.84
CA GLU A 198 -13.79 5.61 -14.94
C GLU A 198 -12.42 6.28 -14.70
N TYR A 199 -11.54 5.58 -13.97
CA TYR A 199 -10.18 6.01 -13.68
C TYR A 199 -9.21 5.53 -14.76
N ILE A 200 -8.18 6.33 -15.04
CA ILE A 200 -7.10 5.90 -15.93
C ILE A 200 -6.38 4.72 -15.29
N ARG A 201 -6.14 3.65 -16.06
CA ARG A 201 -5.31 2.51 -15.68
C ARG A 201 -4.01 2.53 -16.48
N PRO A 202 -2.90 3.07 -15.92
CA PRO A 202 -1.67 3.29 -16.67
C PRO A 202 -1.09 2.00 -17.28
N HIS A 203 -1.26 0.88 -16.59
CA HIS A 203 -0.77 -0.43 -17.01
C HIS A 203 -1.73 -1.18 -17.94
N GLU A 204 -2.90 -0.62 -18.24
CA GLU A 204 -3.93 -1.22 -19.11
C GLU A 204 -4.26 -0.30 -20.29
N VAL A 205 -3.32 0.58 -20.66
CA VAL A 205 -3.41 1.37 -21.89
C VAL A 205 -3.24 0.47 -23.11
N ASN A 206 -2.25 -0.43 -23.07
CA ASN A 206 -1.99 -1.41 -24.11
C ASN A 206 -2.45 -2.80 -23.64
N MET A 207 -3.45 -3.37 -24.29
CA MET A 207 -4.04 -4.67 -23.95
C MET A 207 -3.53 -5.82 -24.84
N THR A 208 -2.54 -5.56 -25.69
CA THR A 208 -1.91 -6.60 -26.52
C THR A 208 -1.10 -7.59 -25.68
N SER A 209 -0.76 -8.74 -26.27
CA SER A 209 -0.01 -9.82 -25.59
C SER A 209 1.40 -9.43 -25.15
N GLY A 210 1.96 -8.32 -25.65
CA GLY A 210 3.25 -7.81 -25.20
C GLY A 210 3.22 -7.18 -23.81
N ASN A 211 2.04 -6.85 -23.29
CA ASN A 211 1.89 -6.29 -21.95
C ASN A 211 1.61 -7.40 -20.92
N LEU A 212 2.62 -7.69 -20.09
CA LEU A 212 2.56 -8.73 -19.06
C LEU A 212 1.59 -8.42 -17.91
N VAL A 213 1.21 -7.16 -17.72
CA VAL A 213 0.38 -6.70 -16.59
C VAL A 213 -1.00 -6.18 -17.03
N ARG A 214 -1.41 -6.47 -18.27
CA ARG A 214 -2.70 -6.05 -18.83
C ARG A 214 -3.91 -6.61 -18.07
N ASP A 215 -3.73 -7.72 -17.37
CA ASP A 215 -4.76 -8.40 -16.59
C ASP A 215 -4.68 -8.04 -15.09
N GLY A 216 -3.89 -7.01 -14.75
CA GLY A 216 -3.64 -6.57 -13.37
C GLY A 216 -2.48 -7.30 -12.69
N TYR A 217 -2.14 -6.86 -11.48
CA TYR A 217 -1.11 -7.46 -10.65
C TYR A 217 -1.68 -8.59 -9.82
N THR A 218 -1.10 -9.78 -9.97
CA THR A 218 -1.44 -10.96 -9.16
C THR A 218 -0.39 -11.19 -8.07
N TRP A 219 -0.74 -12.04 -7.10
CA TRP A 219 0.14 -12.41 -6.00
C TRP A 219 0.46 -13.90 -5.99
N THR A 220 1.64 -14.22 -5.46
CA THR A 220 2.17 -15.58 -5.32
C THR A 220 2.57 -15.75 -3.86
N MET A 221 2.08 -16.81 -3.20
CA MET A 221 2.28 -17.05 -1.77
C MET A 221 3.75 -17.09 -1.36
N ALA A 222 4.62 -17.61 -2.23
CA ALA A 222 6.05 -17.66 -2.02
C ALA A 222 6.63 -16.29 -1.67
N HIS A 223 6.08 -15.21 -2.24
CA HIS A 223 6.60 -13.84 -2.11
C HIS A 223 6.38 -13.22 -0.72
N TYR A 224 5.67 -13.88 0.20
CA TYR A 224 5.73 -13.49 1.62
C TYR A 224 7.10 -13.79 2.24
N LEU A 225 7.83 -14.75 1.68
CA LEU A 225 9.16 -15.16 2.06
C LEU A 225 10.13 -14.88 0.90
N GLN A 226 11.43 -14.86 1.20
CA GLN A 226 12.47 -14.67 0.19
C GLN A 226 13.19 -15.98 -0.06
N PRO A 227 13.61 -16.30 -1.30
CA PRO A 227 14.37 -17.51 -1.55
C PRO A 227 15.73 -17.43 -0.85
N LEU A 228 16.18 -18.55 -0.30
CA LEU A 228 17.56 -18.70 0.14
C LEU A 228 18.46 -18.90 -1.09
N PRO A 229 19.65 -18.26 -1.14
CA PRO A 229 20.55 -18.41 -2.28
C PRO A 229 21.04 -19.85 -2.42
N ILE A 230 20.92 -20.45 -3.62
CA ILE A 230 21.34 -21.84 -3.89
C ILE A 230 22.80 -22.09 -3.52
N LYS A 231 23.67 -21.10 -3.72
CA LYS A 231 25.08 -21.18 -3.33
C LYS A 231 25.30 -21.49 -1.85
N GLN A 232 24.40 -21.04 -0.96
CA GLN A 232 24.51 -21.37 0.46
C GLN A 232 24.29 -22.86 0.71
N PHE A 233 23.35 -23.49 -0.02
CA PHE A 233 23.13 -24.93 0.07
C PHE A 233 24.34 -25.72 -0.40
N LEU A 234 24.94 -25.32 -1.53
CA LEU A 234 26.17 -25.94 -2.04
C LEU A 234 27.32 -25.81 -1.05
N LEU A 235 27.50 -24.66 -0.42
CA LEU A 235 28.59 -24.48 0.54
C LEU A 235 28.44 -25.34 1.80
N THR A 236 27.20 -25.59 2.23
CA THR A 236 26.91 -26.39 3.43
C THR A 236 26.69 -27.87 3.16
N SER A 237 26.66 -28.31 1.89
CA SER A 237 26.58 -29.72 1.55
C SER A 237 27.92 -30.41 1.83
N SER A 238 27.88 -31.69 2.17
CA SER A 238 29.10 -32.46 2.49
C SER A 238 30.03 -32.66 1.29
N ASP A 239 29.50 -32.56 0.08
CA ASP A 239 30.20 -32.75 -1.20
C ASP A 239 30.49 -31.44 -1.93
N HIS A 240 30.00 -30.32 -1.41
CA HIS A 240 30.03 -29.00 -2.03
C HIS A 240 29.31 -28.86 -3.39
N GLU A 241 28.46 -29.82 -3.76
CA GLU A 241 27.83 -29.90 -5.09
C GLU A 241 26.32 -30.21 -5.05
N SER A 242 25.85 -31.06 -4.13
CA SER A 242 24.45 -31.52 -4.09
C SER A 242 23.63 -30.76 -3.06
N VAL A 243 22.57 -30.07 -3.51
CA VAL A 243 21.69 -29.25 -2.65
C VAL A 243 20.97 -30.11 -1.60
N GLU A 244 20.67 -31.36 -1.93
CA GLU A 244 19.93 -32.33 -1.11
C GLU A 244 20.73 -32.78 0.11
N LEU A 245 22.06 -32.69 0.05
CA LEU A 245 22.96 -33.02 1.16
C LEU A 245 23.18 -31.85 2.11
N SER A 246 22.64 -30.68 1.79
CA SER A 246 22.68 -29.51 2.68
C SER A 246 21.75 -29.70 3.89
N PRO A 247 22.16 -29.26 5.10
CA PRO A 247 21.26 -29.19 6.24
C PRO A 247 20.22 -28.07 6.14
N LEU A 248 20.33 -27.18 5.15
CA LEU A 248 19.39 -26.09 4.91
C LEU A 248 18.19 -26.58 4.10
N TYR A 249 17.01 -26.03 4.39
CA TYR A 249 15.80 -26.23 3.59
C TYR A 249 15.38 -24.91 2.93
N GLN A 250 14.82 -24.99 1.73
CA GLN A 250 14.32 -23.82 1.02
C GLN A 250 13.01 -23.33 1.63
N ASN A 251 12.79 -22.01 1.56
CA ASN A 251 11.52 -21.43 1.99
C ASN A 251 10.35 -22.01 1.18
N PRO A 252 9.16 -22.21 1.80
CA PRO A 252 8.01 -22.78 1.10
C PRO A 252 7.72 -22.11 -0.25
N TYR A 253 7.42 -22.94 -1.25
CA TYR A 253 7.05 -22.54 -2.62
C TYR A 253 8.17 -21.91 -3.45
N TRP A 254 9.40 -21.86 -2.92
CA TRP A 254 10.59 -21.52 -3.70
C TRP A 254 11.32 -22.78 -4.15
N PRO A 255 11.77 -22.84 -5.42
CA PRO A 255 12.54 -23.97 -5.92
C PRO A 255 13.97 -23.97 -5.39
N THR A 256 14.59 -25.16 -5.43
CA THR A 256 16.02 -25.38 -5.12
C THR A 256 16.92 -25.28 -6.35
N GLU A 257 16.33 -25.04 -7.53
CA GLU A 257 17.06 -24.80 -8.78
C GLU A 257 17.12 -23.30 -9.11
N ALA A 258 18.23 -22.89 -9.73
CA ALA A 258 18.40 -21.51 -10.16
C ALA A 258 17.48 -21.17 -11.34
N ASN A 259 17.07 -19.90 -11.43
CA ASN A 259 16.24 -19.34 -12.52
C ASN A 259 14.84 -19.95 -12.67
N LEU A 260 14.35 -20.68 -11.67
CA LEU A 260 12.95 -21.11 -11.64
C LEU A 260 12.08 -20.10 -10.88
N PRO A 261 10.84 -19.84 -11.34
CA PRO A 261 9.91 -18.96 -10.64
C PRO A 261 9.35 -19.64 -9.38
N ALA A 262 8.71 -18.84 -8.53
CA ALA A 262 7.93 -19.35 -7.41
C ALA A 262 6.77 -20.23 -7.88
N GLU A 263 6.47 -21.28 -7.11
CA GLU A 263 5.49 -22.31 -7.49
C GLU A 263 4.03 -21.97 -7.14
N LYS A 264 3.81 -21.18 -6.07
CA LYS A 264 2.48 -20.86 -5.51
C LYS A 264 2.45 -19.51 -4.84
#